data_AF-A0AAN4ZDQ7-F1
#
_entry.id   AF-A0AAN4ZDQ7-F1
#
_cell.length_a   1.000
_cell.length_b   1.000
_cell.length_c   1.000
_cell.angle_alpha   90.00
_cell.angle_beta   90.00
_cell.angle_gamma   90.00
#
_symmetry.space_group_name_H-M   'P 1'
#
loop_
_entity.id
_entity.type
_entity.pdbx_description
1 polymer ?
#
loop_
_entity_poly.entity_id
_entity_poly.type
_entity_poly.pdbx_seq_one_letter_code
_entity_poly.pdbx_strand_id
1 'polypeptide(L)'
;GCMLRRPLATVLSSVSIRSLLSTRLYCAPSTSSADDDITTVRTTGVRWAGKEASCNGIYWGQGDLRNTLSRRNHDHTPLQGVMLRSIVMALEQAKKDGLKRVRIQTDFKFLKEKNYRKQMLKFKEQNFAIYNSKDLMENAELFDRILQLMDEMEVTLEYRSAWLENRTGNAVLELLKTGYMKYPPKVDFMSPDYDCDWTITPSFPSSDGRPIPTVYVAGRFEVAYSGFAKAACASLWVPESIEHLEVKQRPIGLIQNLCMYPVTHFRAQLMAIHDAIKEAAALGIPEIRVITDSLHFMHFYKIDWKKRDGSPVANEKFYLKIKALTETVKVHFKGVNHTVESDDSFVNRVQEMANEGLGFPRQHRDTKEYGMSVDELLVGRDAVYSVEGTSTRRVRIFKASTVCKSGVMWDRMDDVPLEEGEVKAAGECMEDVNRRTPAEIMHSVMEHADRMGFEDMVIRTNNRYFVRNVLGFLEVWHRNDWVNARWAPTIQQEWWKRIYELTQRIEVIWDLVEEVDEVKDEIYLSKYRRRKYEKRKKAGRPKKKEKGLPPTVD
;
A
#
# COMPACT_ATOMS: atom_id res chain seq x y z
N GLY A 1 -29.48 -48.67 62.61
CA GLY A 1 -29.41 -47.49 63.49
C GLY A 1 -29.91 -46.31 62.69
N CYS A 2 -31.07 -45.75 63.03
CA CYS A 2 -31.22 -44.68 64.03
C CYS A 2 -30.57 -43.39 63.52
N MET A 3 -31.35 -42.45 62.96
CA MET A 3 -32.11 -41.40 63.67
C MET A 3 -31.23 -40.44 64.47
N LEU A 4 -31.28 -39.14 64.09
CA LEU A 4 -31.63 -37.96 64.91
C LEU A 4 -31.40 -36.71 64.01
N ARG A 5 -32.42 -36.04 63.44
CA ARG A 5 -33.47 -35.13 63.98
C ARG A 5 -32.96 -33.81 64.63
N ARG A 6 -33.18 -32.71 63.87
CA ARG A 6 -33.90 -31.45 64.23
C ARG A 6 -33.27 -30.45 65.25
N PRO A 7 -33.76 -29.18 65.40
CA PRO A 7 -34.42 -28.24 64.48
C PRO A 7 -34.07 -26.72 64.68
N LEU A 8 -34.78 -25.87 63.92
CA LEU A 8 -35.02 -24.41 63.96
C LEU A 8 -35.53 -23.78 65.28
N ALA A 9 -35.23 -22.48 65.50
CA ALA A 9 -36.15 -21.31 65.74
C ALA A 9 -35.36 -20.14 66.39
N THR A 10 -35.20 -18.95 65.79
CA THR A 10 -36.08 -17.75 65.69
C THR A 10 -36.28 -16.97 67.01
N VAL A 11 -35.94 -15.67 67.03
CA VAL A 11 -36.67 -14.46 67.56
C VAL A 11 -35.83 -13.21 67.19
N LEU A 12 -36.23 -12.41 66.17
CA LEU A 12 -36.92 -11.11 66.21
C LEU A 12 -36.26 -9.98 67.02
N SER A 13 -35.90 -8.86 66.36
CA SER A 13 -36.55 -7.56 66.60
C SER A 13 -36.12 -6.49 65.59
N SER A 14 -37.07 -5.61 65.31
CA SER A 14 -37.24 -4.62 64.25
C SER A 14 -36.77 -3.19 64.60
N VAL A 15 -36.91 -2.29 63.60
CA VAL A 15 -37.05 -0.81 63.65
C VAL A 15 -35.73 -0.01 63.56
N SER A 16 -35.59 1.20 62.97
CA SER A 16 -36.17 1.96 61.82
C SER A 16 -35.60 3.39 61.91
N ILE A 17 -35.08 3.93 60.79
CA ILE A 17 -35.25 5.31 60.27
C ILE A 17 -34.70 6.58 61.01
N ARG A 18 -33.91 7.35 60.22
CA ARG A 18 -33.68 8.82 60.11
C ARG A 18 -32.91 9.64 61.19
N SER A 19 -31.78 10.19 60.71
CA SER A 19 -31.43 11.62 60.61
C SER A 19 -31.81 12.58 61.75
N LEU A 20 -30.81 13.26 62.34
CA LEU A 20 -30.68 14.74 62.30
C LEU A 20 -29.35 15.24 62.87
N LEU A 21 -28.99 16.41 62.35
CA LEU A 21 -27.81 17.26 62.58
C LEU A 21 -27.51 17.60 64.05
N SER A 22 -26.23 17.88 64.34
CA SER A 22 -25.74 19.24 64.62
C SER A 22 -24.70 19.30 65.76
N THR A 23 -23.48 19.75 65.41
CA THR A 23 -22.61 20.70 66.16
C THR A 23 -22.08 20.29 67.56
N ARG A 24 -20.81 20.52 67.96
CA ARG A 24 -19.86 21.58 67.57
C ARG A 24 -18.48 21.41 68.28
N LEU A 25 -17.43 21.95 67.62
CA LEU A 25 -16.18 22.58 68.15
C LEU A 25 -15.01 21.70 68.63
N TYR A 26 -13.72 22.04 68.43
CA TYR A 26 -13.04 23.20 67.82
C TYR A 26 -11.65 22.75 67.28
N CYS A 27 -11.11 23.57 66.38
CA CYS A 27 -9.92 23.42 65.52
C CYS A 27 -8.54 23.28 66.21
N ALA A 28 -7.58 22.74 65.44
CA ALA A 28 -6.23 23.30 65.32
C ALA A 28 -5.88 23.46 63.82
N PRO A 29 -5.30 24.60 63.39
CA PRO A 29 -5.12 24.93 61.98
C PRO A 29 -3.73 24.49 61.47
N SER A 30 -3.69 23.63 60.46
CA SER A 30 -2.51 23.51 59.60
C SER A 30 -2.65 24.55 58.48
N THR A 31 -1.77 25.53 58.52
CA THR A 31 -1.59 26.61 57.55
C THR A 31 -1.76 26.15 56.11
N SER A 32 -2.80 26.69 55.48
CA SER A 32 -3.06 26.67 54.04
C SER A 32 -1.90 27.32 53.27
N SER A 33 -1.22 26.56 52.40
CA SER A 33 -0.74 27.15 51.16
C SER A 33 -1.90 27.09 50.17
N ALA A 34 -2.47 28.26 49.88
CA ALA A 34 -3.44 28.43 48.81
C ALA A 34 -2.75 28.19 47.46
N ASP A 35 -2.67 26.93 47.06
CA ASP A 35 -2.41 26.54 45.67
C ASP A 35 -3.79 26.10 45.14
N ASP A 36 -4.43 27.00 44.39
CA ASP A 36 -5.69 26.75 43.69
C ASP A 36 -5.63 25.39 42.98
N ASP A 37 -6.50 24.45 43.37
CA ASP A 37 -6.48 23.05 42.91
C ASP A 37 -6.69 22.96 41.39
N ILE A 38 -5.59 22.82 40.64
CA ILE A 38 -5.61 22.72 39.17
C ILE A 38 -6.22 21.37 38.78
N THR A 39 -7.48 21.38 38.32
CA THR A 39 -8.11 20.16 37.81
C THR A 39 -7.46 19.76 36.49
N THR A 40 -6.94 18.53 36.41
CA THR A 40 -6.30 18.01 35.20
C THR A 40 -7.22 17.06 34.44
N VAL A 41 -7.40 17.29 33.14
CA VAL A 41 -8.17 16.44 32.23
C VAL A 41 -7.29 15.96 31.07
N ARG A 42 -7.55 14.77 30.58
CA ARG A 42 -6.85 14.16 29.45
C ARG A 42 -7.77 14.02 28.26
N THR A 43 -7.31 14.40 27.08
CA THR A 43 -8.10 14.32 25.85
C THR A 43 -7.30 13.69 24.71
N THR A 44 -8.00 12.98 23.82
CA THR A 44 -7.40 12.43 22.59
C THR A 44 -8.47 12.22 21.52
N GLY A 45 -8.04 12.11 20.27
CA GLY A 45 -8.89 11.90 19.11
C GLY A 45 -8.33 10.86 18.17
N VAL A 46 -9.20 9.99 17.63
CA VAL A 46 -8.85 8.97 16.65
C VAL A 46 -9.73 9.12 15.41
N ARG A 47 -9.12 8.99 14.22
CA ARG A 47 -9.82 8.93 12.94
C ARG A 47 -9.46 7.65 12.20
N TRP A 48 -10.46 6.99 11.63
CA TRP A 48 -10.28 5.81 10.78
C TRP A 48 -10.55 6.16 9.32
N ALA A 49 -9.48 6.30 8.53
CA ALA A 49 -9.55 6.69 7.12
C ALA A 49 -10.38 5.74 6.24
N GLY A 50 -10.44 4.44 6.58
CA GLY A 50 -11.18 3.44 5.79
C GLY A 50 -12.66 3.28 6.13
N LYS A 51 -13.17 3.91 7.20
CA LYS A 51 -14.57 3.78 7.64
C LYS A 51 -15.29 5.13 7.76
N GLU A 52 -14.61 6.23 7.39
CA GLU A 52 -15.09 7.60 7.60
C GLU A 52 -15.67 7.78 9.01
N ALA A 53 -14.94 7.32 10.02
CA ALA A 53 -15.41 7.39 11.40
C ALA A 53 -14.37 8.14 12.23
N SER A 54 -14.86 8.85 13.23
CA SER A 54 -14.02 9.52 14.22
C SER A 54 -14.53 9.23 15.64
N CYS A 55 -13.63 9.32 16.60
CA CYS A 55 -13.97 9.25 18.00
C CYS A 55 -13.07 10.18 18.81
N ASN A 56 -13.68 10.92 19.74
CA ASN A 56 -12.99 11.74 20.72
C ASN A 56 -13.24 11.21 22.12
N GLY A 57 -12.18 11.21 22.94
CA GLY A 57 -12.21 10.76 24.32
C GLY A 57 -11.78 11.86 25.28
N ILE A 58 -12.49 11.95 26.41
CA ILE A 58 -12.19 12.87 27.52
C ILE A 58 -12.16 12.05 28.81
N TYR A 59 -11.09 12.21 29.58
CA TYR A 59 -10.87 11.51 30.84
C TYR A 59 -10.45 12.47 31.95
N TRP A 60 -11.32 12.62 32.94
CA TRP A 60 -11.12 13.43 34.15
C TRP A 60 -10.52 12.62 35.30
N GLY A 61 -10.73 11.30 35.32
CA GLY A 61 -10.27 10.42 36.39
C GLY A 61 -11.06 9.12 36.41
N GLN A 62 -10.59 8.11 37.15
CA GLN A 62 -11.29 6.82 37.20
C GLN A 62 -12.66 7.01 37.87
N GLY A 63 -13.73 6.55 37.20
CA GLY A 63 -15.10 6.66 37.71
C GLY A 63 -15.71 8.07 37.67
N ASP A 64 -15.01 9.08 37.13
CA ASP A 64 -15.56 10.43 36.99
C ASP A 64 -16.71 10.45 35.96
N LEU A 65 -17.85 11.02 36.34
CA LEU A 65 -19.06 11.10 35.52
C LEU A 65 -18.89 11.96 34.26
N ARG A 66 -17.86 12.81 34.22
CA ARG A 66 -17.56 13.70 33.10
C ARG A 66 -16.72 13.01 32.02
N ASN A 67 -16.20 11.82 32.31
CA ASN A 67 -15.56 10.97 31.32
C ASN A 67 -16.54 10.74 30.17
N THR A 68 -16.14 11.13 28.97
CA THR A 68 -17.01 11.03 27.81
C THR A 68 -16.27 10.46 26.62
N LEU A 69 -17.05 9.76 25.82
CA LEU A 69 -16.63 9.22 24.55
C LEU A 69 -17.69 9.59 23.52
N SER A 70 -17.31 10.39 22.53
CA SER A 70 -18.21 10.77 21.45
C SER A 70 -17.73 10.14 20.16
N ARG A 71 -18.63 9.45 19.47
CA ARG A 71 -18.37 8.77 18.21
C ARG A 71 -19.23 9.38 17.12
N ARG A 72 -18.62 9.60 15.95
CA ARG A 72 -19.32 10.01 14.74
C ARG A 72 -19.00 9.04 13.62
N ASN A 73 -20.05 8.50 13.02
CA ASN A 73 -19.95 7.73 11.77
C ASN A 73 -20.16 8.71 10.60
N HIS A 74 -19.56 8.42 9.44
CA HIS A 74 -19.54 9.30 8.27
C HIS A 74 -18.96 10.69 8.59
N ASP A 75 -17.91 10.73 9.42
CA ASP A 75 -17.23 11.95 9.80
C ASP A 75 -16.02 12.21 8.90
N HIS A 76 -16.16 13.22 8.04
CA HIS A 76 -15.09 13.68 7.16
C HIS A 76 -14.10 14.63 7.85
N THR A 77 -14.27 14.95 9.14
CA THR A 77 -13.39 15.89 9.88
C THR A 77 -12.00 15.31 10.06
N PRO A 78 -10.92 16.01 9.63
CA PRO A 78 -9.53 15.55 9.78
C PRO A 78 -9.16 15.20 11.22
N LEU A 79 -8.13 14.37 11.39
CA LEU A 79 -7.67 13.95 12.71
C LEU A 79 -7.39 15.16 13.63
N GLN A 80 -6.82 16.24 13.08
CA GLN A 80 -6.61 17.50 13.79
C GLN A 80 -7.91 18.08 14.35
N GLY A 81 -8.96 18.17 13.54
CA GLY A 81 -10.26 18.65 13.99
C GLY A 81 -10.90 17.76 15.06
N VAL A 82 -10.70 16.44 14.97
CA VAL A 82 -11.15 15.49 16.01
C VAL A 82 -10.44 15.75 17.35
N MET A 83 -9.12 15.94 17.32
CA MET A 83 -8.35 16.28 18.52
C MET A 83 -8.76 17.64 19.11
N LEU A 84 -8.88 18.67 18.27
CA LEU A 84 -9.34 20.00 18.69
C LEU A 84 -10.74 19.97 19.33
N ARG A 85 -11.68 19.21 18.76
CA ARG A 85 -13.02 19.02 19.35
C ARG A 85 -12.94 18.37 20.73
N SER A 86 -12.01 17.43 20.94
CA SER A 86 -11.81 16.79 22.24
C SER A 86 -11.39 17.81 23.30
N ILE A 87 -10.53 18.76 22.93
CA ILE A 87 -10.09 19.87 23.80
C ILE A 87 -11.27 20.82 24.08
N VAL A 88 -12.00 21.26 23.05
CA VAL A 88 -13.16 22.14 23.21
C VAL A 88 -14.20 21.53 24.13
N MET A 89 -14.56 20.26 23.91
CA MET A 89 -15.56 19.58 24.75
C MET A 89 -15.11 19.47 26.22
N ALA A 90 -13.82 19.21 26.49
CA ALA A 90 -13.30 19.17 27.86
C ALA A 90 -13.34 20.57 28.52
N LEU A 91 -13.02 21.63 27.79
CA LEU A 91 -13.14 23.01 28.28
C LEU A 91 -14.60 23.41 28.54
N GLU A 92 -15.53 23.00 27.68
CA GLU A 92 -16.95 23.28 27.88
C GLU A 92 -17.54 22.52 29.08
N GLN A 93 -17.08 21.28 29.32
CA GLN A 93 -17.39 20.56 30.56
C GLN A 93 -16.84 21.33 31.78
N ALA A 94 -15.58 21.76 31.74
CA ALA A 94 -14.97 22.56 32.81
C ALA A 94 -15.77 23.84 33.12
N LYS A 95 -16.16 24.57 32.06
CA LYS A 95 -16.96 25.79 32.16
C LYS A 95 -18.30 25.52 32.83
N LYS A 96 -19.00 24.47 32.37
CA LYS A 96 -20.31 24.08 32.87
C LYS A 96 -20.27 23.72 34.35
N ASP A 97 -19.17 23.12 34.80
CA ASP A 97 -18.94 22.75 36.20
C ASP A 97 -18.45 23.94 37.06
N GLY A 98 -18.22 25.11 36.46
CA GLY A 98 -17.74 26.30 37.16
C GLY A 98 -16.26 26.24 37.57
N LEU A 99 -15.44 25.42 36.90
CA LEU A 99 -14.01 25.35 37.18
C LEU A 99 -13.31 26.65 36.74
N LYS A 100 -12.54 27.24 37.64
CA LYS A 100 -11.78 28.47 37.37
C LYS A 100 -10.45 28.22 36.68
N ARG A 101 -9.83 27.06 36.93
CA ARG A 101 -8.51 26.67 36.43
C ARG A 101 -8.49 25.22 36.00
N VAL A 102 -8.06 24.96 34.77
CA VAL A 102 -8.01 23.60 34.19
C VAL A 102 -6.73 23.36 33.40
N ARG A 103 -6.15 22.18 33.57
CA ARG A 103 -5.00 21.70 32.78
C ARG A 103 -5.46 20.59 31.83
N ILE A 104 -5.35 20.81 30.53
CA ILE A 104 -5.65 19.81 29.50
C ILE A 104 -4.35 19.18 29.01
N GLN A 105 -4.24 17.87 29.20
CA GLN A 105 -3.16 17.06 28.63
C GLN A 105 -3.67 16.34 27.38
N THR A 106 -3.01 16.55 26.25
CA THR A 106 -3.43 15.95 24.98
C THR A 106 -2.25 15.56 24.10
N ASP A 107 -2.45 14.55 23.25
CA ASP A 107 -1.47 14.11 22.26
C ASP A 107 -1.49 14.94 20.97
N PHE A 108 -2.22 16.05 20.96
CA PHE A 108 -2.23 16.99 19.85
C PHE A 108 -0.87 17.71 19.70
N LYS A 109 -0.10 17.25 18.71
CA LYS A 109 1.31 17.64 18.51
C LYS A 109 1.55 19.14 18.33
N PHE A 110 0.56 19.92 17.88
CA PHE A 110 0.67 21.38 17.77
C PHE A 110 1.11 22.02 19.09
N LEU A 111 0.71 21.44 20.23
CA LEU A 111 1.11 21.92 21.56
C LEU A 111 2.56 21.62 21.94
N LYS A 112 3.32 20.85 21.13
CA LYS A 112 4.78 20.68 21.34
C LYS A 112 5.54 21.97 21.09
N GLU A 113 5.01 22.84 20.25
CA GLU A 113 5.65 24.10 19.90
C GLU A 113 5.72 25.00 21.15
N LYS A 114 6.94 25.41 21.54
CA LYS A 114 7.16 26.26 22.74
C LYS A 114 6.30 27.53 22.75
N ASN A 115 5.89 28.00 21.57
CA ASN A 115 5.13 29.24 21.37
C ASN A 115 3.73 28.99 20.77
N TYR A 116 3.13 27.81 20.97
CA TYR A 116 1.83 27.47 20.37
C TYR A 116 0.75 28.55 20.63
N ARG A 117 0.72 29.16 21.83
CA ARG A 117 -0.24 30.21 22.19
C ARG A 117 -0.05 31.47 21.34
N LYS A 118 1.20 31.90 21.13
CA LYS A 118 1.52 33.03 20.24
C LYS A 118 1.14 32.72 18.80
N GLN A 119 1.29 31.48 18.36
CA GLN A 119 0.85 31.05 17.02
C GLN A 119 -0.68 31.10 16.88
N MET A 120 -1.43 30.61 17.88
CA MET A 120 -2.90 30.70 17.87
C MET A 120 -3.40 32.15 17.83
N LEU A 121 -2.79 33.04 18.60
CA LEU A 121 -3.12 34.47 18.57
C LEU A 121 -2.79 35.10 17.21
N LYS A 122 -1.64 34.77 16.62
CA LYS A 122 -1.29 35.22 15.27
C LYS A 122 -2.29 34.73 14.22
N PHE A 123 -2.76 33.49 14.33
CA PHE A 123 -3.82 32.99 13.45
C PHE A 123 -5.09 33.83 13.62
N LYS A 124 -5.49 34.14 14.85
CA LYS A 124 -6.66 35.00 15.12
C LYS A 124 -6.50 36.42 14.58
N GLU A 125 -5.33 37.05 14.74
CA GLU A 125 -5.01 38.38 14.18
C GLU A 125 -5.14 38.41 12.66
N GLN A 126 -4.83 37.29 12.00
CA GLN A 126 -4.97 37.12 10.55
C GLN A 126 -6.36 36.67 10.12
N ASN A 127 -7.36 36.71 11.03
CA ASN A 127 -8.69 36.13 10.83
C ASN A 127 -8.66 34.68 10.34
N PHE A 128 -7.63 33.93 10.75
CA PHE A 128 -7.33 32.57 10.33
C PHE A 128 -7.15 32.41 8.81
N ALA A 129 -6.84 33.47 8.06
CA ALA A 129 -6.60 33.38 6.63
C ALA A 129 -5.28 32.65 6.31
N ILE A 130 -5.30 31.80 5.29
CA ILE A 130 -4.09 31.16 4.77
C ILE A 130 -3.32 32.18 3.91
N TYR A 131 -1.99 32.25 4.07
CA TYR A 131 -1.14 33.17 3.31
C TYR A 131 -1.35 32.99 1.80
N ASN A 132 -1.67 34.09 1.10
CA ASN A 132 -1.98 34.14 -0.34
C ASN A 132 -3.19 33.28 -0.78
N SER A 133 -4.09 32.90 0.12
CA SER A 133 -5.37 32.27 -0.23
C SER A 133 -6.55 33.11 0.24
N LYS A 134 -7.69 32.95 -0.44
CA LYS A 134 -9.00 33.44 0.05
C LYS A 134 -9.62 32.51 1.09
N ASP A 135 -9.01 31.34 1.30
CA ASP A 135 -9.52 30.31 2.19
C ASP A 135 -9.05 30.51 3.64
N LEU A 136 -9.90 30.07 4.58
CA LEU A 136 -9.58 30.00 5.99
C LEU A 136 -8.80 28.73 6.31
N MET A 137 -7.99 28.81 7.36
CA MET A 137 -7.29 27.67 7.93
C MET A 137 -8.29 26.60 8.35
N GLU A 138 -7.96 25.34 8.07
CA GLU A 138 -8.80 24.21 8.43
C GLU A 138 -9.02 24.15 9.95
N ASN A 139 -10.28 24.01 10.38
CA ASN A 139 -10.71 24.01 11.78
C ASN A 139 -10.52 25.36 12.51
N ALA A 140 -10.47 26.49 11.79
CA ALA A 140 -10.35 27.83 12.37
C ALA A 140 -11.37 28.09 13.49
N GLU A 141 -12.61 27.63 13.32
CA GLU A 141 -13.70 27.76 14.30
C GLU A 141 -13.39 27.08 15.63
N LEU A 142 -12.68 25.94 15.61
CA LEU A 142 -12.29 25.23 16.83
C LEU A 142 -11.14 25.93 17.54
N PHE A 143 -10.18 26.47 16.79
CA PHE A 143 -9.10 27.28 17.39
C PHE A 143 -9.64 28.56 18.02
N ASP A 144 -10.52 29.28 17.34
CA ASP A 144 -11.15 30.48 17.90
C ASP A 144 -11.97 30.13 19.14
N ARG A 145 -12.72 29.02 19.11
CA ARG A 145 -13.48 28.56 20.28
C ARG A 145 -12.59 28.22 21.48
N ILE A 146 -11.44 27.59 21.26
CA ILE A 146 -10.46 27.36 22.32
C ILE A 146 -9.97 28.69 22.89
N LEU A 147 -9.61 29.66 22.03
CA LEU A 147 -9.15 30.98 22.50
C LEU A 147 -10.21 31.69 23.33
N GLN A 148 -11.48 31.69 22.89
CA GLN A 148 -12.59 32.25 23.67
C GLN A 148 -12.70 31.58 25.06
N LEU A 149 -12.62 30.25 25.12
CA LEU A 149 -12.69 29.52 26.39
C LEU A 149 -11.46 29.80 27.29
N MET A 150 -10.28 30.02 26.69
CA MET A 150 -9.07 30.43 27.42
C MET A 150 -9.14 31.86 27.97
N ASP A 151 -9.97 32.73 27.38
CA ASP A 151 -10.21 34.09 27.89
C ASP A 151 -11.23 34.08 29.05
N GLU A 152 -12.10 33.07 29.10
CA GLU A 152 -13.15 32.92 30.13
C GLU A 152 -12.69 32.19 31.39
N MET A 153 -11.65 31.34 31.31
CA MET A 153 -11.11 30.59 32.44
C MET A 153 -9.59 30.38 32.31
N GLU A 154 -8.92 30.06 33.42
CA GLU A 154 -7.49 29.85 33.40
C GLU A 154 -7.15 28.44 32.86
N VAL A 155 -6.76 28.38 31.59
CA VAL A 155 -6.47 27.12 30.89
C VAL A 155 -4.97 26.94 30.66
N THR A 156 -4.44 25.78 31.06
CA THR A 156 -3.12 25.29 30.63
C THR A 156 -3.29 24.15 29.63
N LEU A 157 -2.79 24.30 28.40
CA LEU A 157 -2.76 23.22 27.42
C LEU A 157 -1.35 22.61 27.40
N GLU A 158 -1.26 21.31 27.59
CA GLU A 158 0.01 20.58 27.69
C GLU A 158 0.05 19.44 26.67
N TYR A 159 1.12 19.39 25.87
CA TYR A 159 1.38 18.23 25.04
C TYR A 159 1.82 17.04 25.91
N ARG A 160 1.15 15.92 25.71
CA ARG A 160 1.53 14.63 26.28
C ARG A 160 1.46 13.56 25.20
N SER A 161 2.56 12.86 24.93
CA SER A 161 2.60 11.87 23.86
C SER A 161 1.58 10.73 24.06
N ALA A 162 0.82 10.41 23.02
CA ALA A 162 0.11 9.14 22.92
C ALA A 162 1.12 7.99 22.78
N TRP A 163 1.35 7.30 23.90
CA TRP A 163 1.65 5.88 24.05
C TRP A 163 2.44 5.09 22.98
N LEU A 164 3.57 4.54 23.43
CA LEU A 164 4.25 3.34 22.91
C LEU A 164 3.73 2.11 23.68
N GLU A 165 3.71 0.93 23.04
CA GLU A 165 2.99 -0.30 23.48
C GLU A 165 3.35 -0.87 24.87
N ASN A 166 4.41 -0.39 25.55
CA ASN A 166 5.00 -1.05 26.74
C ASN A 166 4.87 -0.31 28.09
N ARG A 167 3.90 0.58 28.35
CA ARG A 167 3.79 1.28 29.67
C ARG A 167 2.39 1.58 30.20
N THR A 168 1.66 0.65 30.82
CA THR A 168 0.39 0.82 31.60
C THR A 168 -0.02 2.26 32.02
N GLY A 169 -1.21 2.78 31.62
CA GLY A 169 -1.67 4.16 31.99
C GLY A 169 -2.24 5.21 30.96
N ASN A 170 -2.72 4.92 29.72
CA ASN A 170 -3.52 5.91 28.96
C ASN A 170 -5.01 5.65 29.15
N ALA A 171 -5.55 6.14 30.25
CA ALA A 171 -6.94 5.90 30.58
C ALA A 171 -7.93 6.41 29.50
N VAL A 172 -7.57 7.43 28.70
CA VAL A 172 -8.40 7.89 27.57
C VAL A 172 -8.40 6.87 26.42
N LEU A 173 -7.25 6.28 26.07
CA LEU A 173 -7.21 5.23 25.04
C LEU A 173 -7.89 3.96 25.54
N GLU A 174 -7.77 3.63 26.83
CA GLU A 174 -8.54 2.53 27.41
C GLU A 174 -10.05 2.81 27.33
N LEU A 175 -10.53 4.01 27.64
CA LEU A 175 -11.94 4.38 27.38
C LEU A 175 -12.33 4.22 25.91
N LEU A 176 -11.46 4.64 24.99
CA LEU A 176 -11.65 4.48 23.55
C LEU A 176 -11.64 3.02 23.10
N LYS A 177 -10.91 2.13 23.79
CA LYS A 177 -10.88 0.69 23.55
C LYS A 177 -12.05 -0.04 24.21
N THR A 178 -12.45 0.33 25.43
CA THR A 178 -13.55 -0.31 26.17
C THR A 178 -14.91 0.06 25.58
N GLY A 179 -15.07 1.26 25.01
CA GLY A 179 -16.21 1.59 24.14
C GLY A 179 -16.22 0.80 22.82
N TYR A 180 -15.22 -0.05 22.60
CA TYR A 180 -14.89 -0.74 21.36
C TYR A 180 -14.50 -2.20 21.61
N MET A 181 -15.42 -3.04 22.10
CA MET A 181 -15.22 -4.51 22.08
C MET A 181 -16.36 -5.23 21.37
N LYS A 182 -16.36 -5.11 20.04
CA LYS A 182 -16.22 -6.27 19.14
C LYS A 182 -15.24 -5.88 18.03
N TYR A 183 -13.99 -5.61 18.39
CA TYR A 183 -12.95 -6.08 17.49
C TYR A 183 -13.01 -7.62 17.53
N PRO A 184 -12.85 -8.34 16.40
CA PRO A 184 -12.43 -9.73 16.53
C PRO A 184 -11.23 -9.72 17.48
N PRO A 185 -11.18 -10.63 18.46
CA PRO A 185 -10.09 -10.66 19.43
C PRO A 185 -8.79 -10.46 18.65
N LYS A 186 -7.94 -9.51 19.11
CA LYS A 186 -6.52 -9.57 18.72
C LYS A 186 -6.17 -11.02 18.96
N VAL A 187 -5.76 -11.70 17.89
CA VAL A 187 -5.33 -13.08 18.00
C VAL A 187 -4.26 -13.08 19.07
N ASP A 188 -4.58 -13.65 20.23
CA ASP A 188 -3.64 -13.80 21.30
C ASP A 188 -2.76 -14.97 20.91
N PHE A 189 -1.65 -14.67 20.24
CA PHE A 189 -0.67 -15.67 19.84
C PHE A 189 0.08 -16.28 21.04
N MET A 190 -0.19 -15.79 22.25
CA MET A 190 0.28 -16.36 23.52
C MET A 190 -0.83 -17.21 24.19
N SER A 191 -2.02 -17.32 23.57
CA SER A 191 -3.07 -18.22 24.04
C SER A 191 -2.59 -19.68 23.99
N PRO A 192 -2.92 -20.53 24.96
CA PRO A 192 -2.72 -21.98 24.87
C PRO A 192 -3.45 -22.62 23.67
N ASP A 193 -4.45 -21.95 23.08
CA ASP A 193 -5.06 -22.40 21.82
C ASP A 193 -4.15 -22.17 20.59
N TYR A 194 -3.09 -21.38 20.78
CA TYR A 194 -1.96 -21.13 19.88
C TYR A 194 -0.70 -21.87 20.35
N ASP A 195 -0.84 -22.90 21.19
CA ASP A 195 0.23 -23.83 21.56
C ASP A 195 0.65 -24.63 20.32
N CYS A 196 1.44 -23.95 19.50
CA CYS A 196 2.17 -24.56 18.43
C CYS A 196 3.35 -25.22 19.13
N ASP A 197 3.32 -26.54 19.26
CA ASP A 197 4.48 -27.37 19.59
C ASP A 197 5.61 -27.05 18.60
N TRP A 198 6.38 -25.99 18.87
CA TRP A 198 7.62 -25.70 18.18
C TRP A 198 8.71 -26.48 18.88
N THR A 199 8.65 -27.81 18.81
CA THR A 199 9.81 -28.62 19.19
C THR A 199 10.92 -28.30 18.22
N ILE A 200 11.84 -27.47 18.70
CA ILE A 200 13.12 -27.15 18.09
C ILE A 200 13.89 -28.46 18.00
N THR A 201 13.90 -29.08 16.82
CA THR A 201 14.99 -29.98 16.47
C THR A 201 16.10 -29.12 15.86
N PRO A 202 17.25 -28.95 16.53
CA PRO A 202 18.37 -28.14 16.04
C PRO A 202 18.93 -28.66 14.70
N SER A 203 18.68 -29.92 14.39
CA SER A 203 19.18 -30.63 13.22
C SER A 203 18.01 -31.11 12.35
N PHE A 204 17.71 -30.39 11.28
CA PHE A 204 17.18 -31.02 10.08
C PHE A 204 18.39 -31.37 9.20
N PRO A 205 18.92 -32.60 9.25
CA PRO A 205 19.78 -33.07 8.17
C PRO A 205 18.97 -33.00 6.86
N SER A 206 19.61 -32.68 5.73
CA SER A 206 18.95 -32.89 4.44
C SER A 206 18.51 -34.34 4.30
N SER A 207 17.65 -34.65 3.34
CA SER A 207 17.36 -36.06 2.98
C SER A 207 18.62 -36.87 2.69
N ASP A 208 19.72 -36.18 2.39
CA ASP A 208 20.99 -36.72 1.90
C ASP A 208 22.14 -36.49 2.91
N GLY A 209 21.85 -36.00 4.13
CA GLY A 209 22.83 -35.79 5.20
C GLY A 209 23.72 -34.54 5.07
N ARG A 210 23.44 -33.65 4.12
CA ARG A 210 24.18 -32.38 3.92
C ARG A 210 23.61 -31.23 4.76
N PRO A 211 24.42 -30.22 5.11
CA PRO A 211 23.91 -29.00 5.74
C PRO A 211 22.96 -28.28 4.77
N ILE A 212 21.77 -27.92 5.25
CA ILE A 212 20.78 -27.17 4.46
C ILE A 212 21.13 -25.68 4.54
N PRO A 213 21.32 -24.98 3.40
CA PRO A 213 21.52 -23.54 3.37
C PRO A 213 20.42 -22.81 4.13
N THR A 214 20.82 -21.95 5.07
CA THR A 214 19.92 -21.24 5.98
C THR A 214 19.95 -19.75 5.70
N VAL A 215 18.76 -19.15 5.62
CA VAL A 215 18.56 -17.71 5.45
C VAL A 215 17.62 -17.18 6.52
N TYR A 216 18.06 -16.14 7.21
CA TYR A 216 17.26 -15.36 8.13
C TYR A 216 16.60 -14.24 7.35
N VAL A 217 15.33 -13.97 7.62
CA VAL A 217 14.56 -12.92 6.94
C VAL A 217 13.76 -12.11 7.96
N ALA A 218 13.70 -10.79 7.76
CA ALA A 218 12.94 -9.90 8.61
C ALA A 218 12.26 -8.79 7.81
N GLY A 219 11.09 -8.36 8.29
CA GLY A 219 10.40 -7.18 7.80
C GLY A 219 10.47 -6.06 8.83
N ARG A 220 10.54 -4.80 8.37
CA ARG A 220 10.40 -3.63 9.22
C ARG A 220 9.35 -2.69 8.66
N PHE A 221 8.61 -2.05 9.55
CA PHE A 221 7.61 -1.07 9.21
C PHE A 221 7.66 0.07 10.21
N GLU A 222 7.63 1.30 9.70
CA GLU A 222 7.61 2.50 10.49
C GLU A 222 6.59 3.48 9.89
N VAL A 223 5.77 4.07 10.75
CA VAL A 223 4.94 5.21 10.37
C VAL A 223 5.61 6.45 10.92
N ALA A 224 6.18 7.25 10.03
CA ALA A 224 6.76 8.53 10.40
C ALA A 224 5.67 9.43 11.00
N TYR A 225 6.09 10.41 11.78
CA TYR A 225 5.18 11.35 12.44
C TYR A 225 4.25 12.12 11.48
N SER A 226 4.61 12.23 10.20
CA SER A 226 3.81 12.80 9.11
C SER A 226 2.69 11.89 8.60
N GLY A 227 2.53 10.69 9.17
CA GLY A 227 1.64 9.64 8.65
C GLY A 227 2.24 8.88 7.46
N PHE A 228 3.45 9.24 7.03
CA PHE A 228 4.14 8.55 5.97
C PHE A 228 4.63 7.18 6.43
N ALA A 229 4.01 6.14 5.91
CA ALA A 229 4.43 4.76 6.14
C ALA A 229 5.64 4.41 5.28
N LYS A 230 6.65 3.80 5.91
CA LYS A 230 7.81 3.16 5.28
C LYS A 230 7.86 1.70 5.71
N ALA A 231 8.35 0.87 4.82
CA ALA A 231 8.66 -0.51 5.13
C ALA A 231 9.97 -0.89 4.47
N ALA A 232 10.68 -1.82 5.08
CA ALA A 232 11.90 -2.38 4.54
C ALA A 232 11.90 -3.88 4.84
N CYS A 233 12.67 -4.64 4.07
CA CYS A 233 12.91 -6.04 4.36
C CYS A 233 14.40 -6.33 4.23
N ALA A 234 14.83 -7.39 4.91
CA ALA A 234 16.16 -7.91 4.78
C ALA A 234 16.18 -9.43 4.75
N SER A 235 17.17 -9.98 4.05
CA SER A 235 17.59 -11.38 4.13
C SER A 235 19.07 -11.43 4.53
N LEU A 236 19.46 -12.49 5.24
CA LEU A 236 20.82 -12.73 5.71
C LEU A 236 21.07 -14.23 5.64
N TRP A 237 21.92 -14.68 4.72
CA TRP A 237 22.29 -16.10 4.66
C TRP A 237 23.40 -16.43 5.65
N VAL A 238 23.38 -17.66 6.17
CA VAL A 238 24.41 -18.20 7.06
C VAL A 238 25.56 -18.73 6.20
N PRO A 239 26.75 -18.10 6.21
CA PRO A 239 27.85 -18.45 5.31
C PRO A 239 28.30 -19.92 5.45
N GLU A 240 28.30 -20.44 6.68
CA GLU A 240 28.72 -21.80 7.02
C GLU A 240 27.76 -22.87 6.47
N SER A 241 26.51 -22.48 6.17
CA SER A 241 25.50 -23.38 5.62
C SER A 241 25.55 -23.50 4.09
N ILE A 242 26.41 -22.72 3.42
CA ILE A 242 26.48 -22.64 1.96
C ILE A 242 27.76 -23.31 1.45
N GLU A 243 27.62 -24.49 0.85
CA GLU A 243 28.74 -25.21 0.22
C GLU A 243 29.14 -24.60 -1.15
N HIS A 244 28.23 -23.86 -1.81
CA HIS A 244 28.46 -23.26 -3.13
C HIS A 244 29.41 -22.05 -3.05
N LEU A 245 30.62 -22.21 -3.60
CA LEU A 245 31.73 -21.24 -3.58
C LEU A 245 31.41 -19.87 -4.19
N GLU A 246 30.51 -19.79 -5.17
CA GLU A 246 30.14 -18.53 -5.84
C GLU A 246 29.28 -17.61 -4.94
N VAL A 247 28.55 -18.18 -3.98
CA VAL A 247 27.69 -17.43 -3.04
C VAL A 247 28.51 -16.82 -1.90
N LYS A 248 29.67 -17.42 -1.55
CA LYS A 248 30.56 -16.91 -0.48
C LYS A 248 31.19 -15.55 -0.80
N GLN A 249 31.18 -15.11 -2.06
CA GLN A 249 31.88 -13.90 -2.52
C GLN A 249 31.01 -12.63 -2.57
N ARG A 250 29.69 -12.70 -2.32
CA ARG A 250 28.80 -11.52 -2.27
C ARG A 250 28.53 -11.10 -0.82
N PRO A 251 28.23 -9.81 -0.54
CA PRO A 251 27.72 -9.42 0.77
C PRO A 251 26.44 -10.22 1.03
N ILE A 252 26.50 -11.13 1.99
CA ILE A 252 25.53 -12.20 2.18
C ILE A 252 24.27 -11.62 2.83
N GLY A 253 23.40 -11.02 2.02
CA GLY A 253 22.12 -10.52 2.46
C GLY A 253 21.58 -9.35 1.64
N LEU A 254 20.27 -9.34 1.40
CA LEU A 254 19.58 -8.26 0.73
C LEU A 254 19.05 -7.28 1.77
N ILE A 255 19.16 -5.97 1.51
CA ILE A 255 18.48 -4.92 2.26
C ILE A 255 17.71 -4.06 1.27
N GLN A 256 16.41 -3.90 1.48
CA GLN A 256 15.56 -3.17 0.55
C GLN A 256 14.55 -2.26 1.27
N ASN A 257 14.43 -1.02 0.81
CA ASN A 257 13.30 -0.15 1.14
C ASN A 257 12.14 -0.39 0.17
N LEU A 258 10.96 -0.66 0.70
CA LEU A 258 9.80 -1.13 -0.05
C LEU A 258 8.87 0.01 -0.47
N CYS A 259 8.29 -0.13 -1.67
CA CYS A 259 7.35 0.81 -2.27
C CYS A 259 5.90 0.27 -2.37
N MET A 260 5.59 -0.85 -1.71
CA MET A 260 4.30 -1.54 -1.76
C MET A 260 3.12 -0.77 -1.15
N TYR A 261 1.91 -0.92 -1.69
CA TYR A 261 0.68 -0.27 -1.20
C TYR A 261 -0.48 -1.26 -0.95
N PRO A 262 -1.13 -1.23 0.23
CA PRO A 262 -0.70 -0.53 1.45
C PRO A 262 0.67 -1.02 1.94
N VAL A 263 1.41 -0.10 2.56
CA VAL A 263 2.65 -0.38 3.28
C VAL A 263 2.27 -0.99 4.63
N THR A 264 2.65 -2.23 4.91
CA THR A 264 2.37 -2.90 6.18
C THR A 264 3.56 -3.76 6.61
N HIS A 265 3.71 -3.96 7.92
CA HIS A 265 4.74 -4.85 8.46
C HIS A 265 4.65 -6.26 7.91
N PHE A 266 3.44 -6.84 7.89
CA PHE A 266 3.25 -8.20 7.39
C PHE A 266 3.67 -8.34 5.92
N ARG A 267 3.39 -7.36 5.05
CA ARG A 267 3.85 -7.44 3.66
C ARG A 267 5.35 -7.25 3.50
N ALA A 268 5.99 -6.50 4.39
CA ALA A 268 7.45 -6.41 4.44
C ALA A 268 8.08 -7.77 4.76
N GLN A 269 7.48 -8.50 5.73
CA GLN A 269 7.90 -9.85 6.07
C GLN A 269 7.67 -10.84 4.91
N LEU A 270 6.50 -10.77 4.25
CA LEU A 270 6.23 -11.58 3.05
C LEU A 270 7.24 -11.31 1.93
N MET A 271 7.68 -10.06 1.76
CA MET A 271 8.72 -9.73 0.79
C MET A 271 10.05 -10.36 1.16
N ALA A 272 10.45 -10.25 2.41
CA ALA A 272 11.70 -10.83 2.91
C ALA A 272 11.76 -12.36 2.61
N ILE A 273 10.65 -13.05 2.86
CA ILE A 273 10.49 -14.48 2.55
C ILE A 273 10.55 -14.72 1.04
N HIS A 274 9.79 -13.96 0.25
CA HIS A 274 9.73 -14.11 -1.20
C HIS A 274 11.10 -13.93 -1.85
N ASP A 275 11.82 -12.87 -1.50
CA ASP A 275 13.11 -12.54 -2.12
C ASP A 275 14.18 -13.56 -1.76
N ALA A 276 14.17 -14.09 -0.54
CA ALA A 276 15.08 -15.16 -0.14
C ALA A 276 14.88 -16.45 -0.96
N ILE A 277 13.63 -16.84 -1.23
CA ILE A 277 13.33 -18.04 -2.04
C ILE A 277 13.61 -17.75 -3.52
N LYS A 278 13.29 -16.55 -4.01
CA LYS A 278 13.59 -16.12 -5.39
C LYS A 278 15.10 -16.14 -5.64
N GLU A 279 15.89 -15.66 -4.69
CA GLU A 279 17.35 -15.71 -4.73
C GLU A 279 17.85 -17.16 -4.76
N ALA A 280 17.31 -18.04 -3.91
CA ALA A 280 17.65 -19.47 -3.93
C ALA A 280 17.38 -20.11 -5.29
N ALA A 281 16.21 -19.83 -5.89
CA ALA A 281 15.82 -20.35 -7.20
C ALA A 281 16.76 -19.83 -8.30
N ALA A 282 17.12 -18.54 -8.27
CA ALA A 282 18.04 -17.93 -9.23
C ALA A 282 19.47 -18.50 -9.13
N LEU A 283 19.88 -18.92 -7.93
CA LEU A 283 21.16 -19.57 -7.67
C LEU A 283 21.13 -21.10 -7.91
N GLY A 284 19.98 -21.65 -8.29
CA GLY A 284 19.83 -23.09 -8.50
C GLY A 284 19.97 -23.91 -7.20
N ILE A 285 19.72 -23.31 -6.03
CA ILE A 285 19.76 -24.01 -4.74
C ILE A 285 18.45 -24.81 -4.58
N PRO A 286 18.49 -26.15 -4.52
CA PRO A 286 17.28 -26.97 -4.57
C PRO A 286 16.52 -27.03 -3.25
N GLU A 287 17.21 -26.79 -2.12
CA GLU A 287 16.64 -26.89 -0.77
C GLU A 287 17.22 -25.82 0.15
N ILE A 288 16.35 -25.12 0.91
CA ILE A 288 16.76 -24.06 1.84
C ILE A 288 15.94 -24.09 3.14
N ARG A 289 16.48 -23.45 4.17
CA ARG A 289 15.79 -23.15 5.42
C ARG A 289 15.58 -21.65 5.56
N VAL A 290 14.33 -21.22 5.71
CA VAL A 290 13.95 -19.81 5.90
C VAL A 290 13.54 -19.60 7.35
N ILE A 291 14.30 -18.77 8.08
CA ILE A 291 14.00 -18.36 9.45
C ILE A 291 13.37 -16.97 9.42
N THR A 292 12.10 -16.85 9.81
CA THR A 292 11.32 -15.61 9.69
C THR A 292 10.77 -15.12 11.02
N ASP A 293 10.75 -13.80 11.18
CA ASP A 293 10.07 -13.08 12.27
C ASP A 293 8.53 -13.05 12.15
N SER A 294 7.98 -13.62 11.07
CA SER A 294 6.54 -13.59 10.77
C SER A 294 5.79 -14.82 11.26
N LEU A 295 5.40 -14.79 12.53
CA LEU A 295 4.50 -15.82 13.09
C LEU A 295 3.14 -15.88 12.36
N HIS A 296 2.69 -14.75 11.80
CA HIS A 296 1.48 -14.69 10.98
C HIS A 296 1.61 -15.52 9.70
N PHE A 297 2.74 -15.41 8.99
CA PHE A 297 3.01 -16.24 7.82
C PHE A 297 3.00 -17.71 8.20
N MET A 298 3.71 -18.08 9.28
CA MET A 298 3.79 -19.46 9.74
C MET A 298 2.41 -20.08 10.02
N HIS A 299 1.54 -19.33 10.69
CA HIS A 299 0.18 -19.76 10.97
C HIS A 299 -0.64 -19.98 9.69
N PHE A 300 -0.65 -18.98 8.79
CA PHE A 300 -1.47 -19.06 7.58
C PHE A 300 -0.93 -20.04 6.54
N TYR A 301 0.39 -20.25 6.49
CA TYR A 301 1.01 -21.23 5.61
C TYR A 301 0.55 -22.66 5.95
N LYS A 302 0.43 -23.00 7.24
CA LYS A 302 -0.05 -24.33 7.70
C LYS A 302 -1.50 -24.62 7.29
N ILE A 303 -2.34 -23.60 7.16
CA ILE A 303 -3.76 -23.73 6.82
C ILE A 303 -4.05 -23.36 5.36
N ASP A 304 -3.04 -23.46 4.49
CA ASP A 304 -3.15 -23.18 3.05
C ASP A 304 -3.70 -21.77 2.73
N TRP A 305 -3.45 -20.81 3.62
CA TRP A 305 -3.90 -19.42 3.50
C TRP A 305 -5.43 -19.25 3.46
N LYS A 306 -6.16 -20.20 4.04
CA LYS A 306 -7.63 -20.18 4.14
C LYS A 306 -8.07 -19.88 5.57
N LYS A 307 -9.16 -19.13 5.71
CA LYS A 307 -9.87 -18.94 6.98
C LYS A 307 -10.72 -20.16 7.30
N ARG A 308 -11.29 -20.21 8.52
CA ARG A 308 -12.21 -21.27 8.96
C ARG A 308 -13.44 -21.43 8.06
N ASP A 309 -13.89 -20.35 7.43
CA ASP A 309 -15.03 -20.34 6.50
C ASP A 309 -14.65 -20.73 5.05
N GLY A 310 -13.38 -21.11 4.82
CA GLY A 310 -12.85 -21.44 3.49
C GLY A 310 -12.50 -20.22 2.63
N SER A 311 -12.82 -18.99 3.07
CA SER A 311 -12.45 -17.77 2.35
C SER A 311 -10.94 -17.51 2.45
N PRO A 312 -10.33 -16.86 1.45
CA PRO A 312 -8.90 -16.58 1.48
C PRO A 312 -8.52 -15.54 2.54
N VAL A 313 -7.35 -15.72 3.12
CA VAL A 313 -6.72 -14.75 4.03
C VAL A 313 -6.17 -13.56 3.22
N ALA A 314 -6.08 -12.39 3.85
CA ALA A 314 -5.51 -11.20 3.21
C ALA A 314 -4.10 -11.49 2.64
N ASN A 315 -3.76 -10.79 1.55
CA ASN A 315 -2.51 -10.99 0.81
C ASN A 315 -2.35 -12.38 0.14
N GLU A 316 -3.45 -13.10 -0.11
CA GLU A 316 -3.44 -14.37 -0.87
C GLU A 316 -2.61 -14.31 -2.16
N LYS A 317 -2.76 -13.25 -2.96
CA LYS A 317 -1.97 -13.09 -4.21
C LYS A 317 -0.46 -13.07 -3.97
N PHE A 318 -0.01 -12.58 -2.82
CA PHE A 318 1.39 -12.57 -2.44
C PHE A 318 1.82 -13.98 -2.01
N TYR A 319 0.99 -14.62 -1.18
CA TYR A 319 1.20 -16.01 -0.78
C TYR A 319 1.32 -16.96 -1.99
N LEU A 320 0.44 -16.83 -3.00
CA LEU A 320 0.50 -17.67 -4.20
C LEU A 320 1.84 -17.56 -4.94
N LYS A 321 2.52 -16.40 -4.90
CA LYS A 321 3.86 -16.24 -5.47
C LYS A 321 4.91 -16.98 -4.66
N ILE A 322 4.84 -16.88 -3.34
CA ILE A 322 5.72 -17.65 -2.44
C ILE A 322 5.48 -19.15 -2.68
N LYS A 323 4.21 -19.58 -2.78
CA LYS A 323 3.83 -20.98 -3.04
C LYS A 323 4.39 -21.48 -4.37
N ALA A 324 4.27 -20.71 -5.45
CA ALA A 324 4.85 -21.06 -6.75
C ALA A 324 6.38 -21.23 -6.68
N LEU A 325 7.08 -20.38 -5.90
CA LEU A 325 8.52 -20.56 -5.69
C LEU A 325 8.85 -21.79 -4.84
N THR A 326 7.99 -22.16 -3.89
CA THR A 326 8.16 -23.40 -3.10
C THR A 326 7.90 -24.68 -3.92
N GLU A 327 7.34 -24.57 -5.12
CA GLU A 327 7.24 -25.69 -6.07
C GLU A 327 8.57 -25.93 -6.80
N THR A 328 9.42 -24.90 -6.92
CA THR A 328 10.74 -24.99 -7.57
C THR A 328 11.89 -25.20 -6.59
N VAL A 329 11.75 -24.71 -5.35
CA VAL A 329 12.74 -24.86 -4.28
C VAL A 329 12.07 -25.51 -3.06
N LYS A 330 12.67 -26.56 -2.49
CA LYS A 330 12.19 -27.17 -1.26
C LYS A 330 12.52 -26.28 -0.06
N VAL A 331 11.50 -25.71 0.58
CA VAL A 331 11.68 -24.72 1.66
C VAL A 331 11.23 -25.26 3.01
N HIS A 332 12.10 -25.14 4.02
CA HIS A 332 11.79 -25.40 5.42
C HIS A 332 11.62 -24.10 6.17
N PHE A 333 10.39 -23.79 6.60
CA PHE A 333 10.11 -22.55 7.33
C PHE A 333 10.24 -22.74 8.85
N LYS A 334 10.88 -21.77 9.52
CA LYS A 334 10.95 -21.66 10.98
C LYS A 334 10.56 -20.26 11.41
N GLY A 335 9.59 -20.16 12.33
CA GLY A 335 9.22 -18.89 12.96
C GLY A 335 10.12 -18.59 14.16
N VAL A 336 10.52 -17.33 14.33
CA VAL A 336 11.19 -16.82 15.54
C VAL A 336 10.38 -15.68 16.14
N ASN A 337 10.30 -15.63 17.47
CA ASN A 337 9.62 -14.55 18.15
C ASN A 337 10.53 -13.34 18.27
N HIS A 338 10.15 -12.22 17.65
CA HIS A 338 10.92 -10.97 17.64
C HIS A 338 10.67 -10.10 18.89
N THR A 339 9.75 -10.49 19.78
CA THR A 339 9.37 -9.68 20.96
C THR A 339 10.25 -9.93 22.19
N VAL A 340 11.09 -10.97 22.15
CA VAL A 340 12.07 -11.30 23.19
C VAL A 340 13.45 -11.10 22.57
N GLU A 341 14.38 -10.46 23.27
CA GLU A 341 15.79 -10.44 22.85
C GLU A 341 16.23 -11.87 22.56
N SER A 342 16.51 -12.15 21.29
CA SER A 342 16.90 -13.48 20.85
C SER A 342 18.39 -13.65 21.12
N ASP A 343 18.78 -14.74 21.76
CA ASP A 343 20.20 -15.09 21.92
C ASP A 343 20.87 -15.43 20.56
N ASP A 344 20.07 -15.65 19.51
CA ASP A 344 20.56 -15.88 18.15
C ASP A 344 21.01 -14.56 17.49
N SER A 345 22.33 -14.42 17.32
CA SER A 345 22.97 -13.24 16.71
C SER A 345 22.51 -12.96 15.27
N PHE A 346 22.11 -13.99 14.50
CA PHE A 346 21.64 -13.79 13.13
C PHE A 346 20.24 -13.18 13.09
N VAL A 347 19.37 -13.54 14.05
CA VAL A 347 18.03 -12.94 14.18
C VAL A 347 18.15 -11.44 14.46
N ASN A 348 18.99 -11.07 15.42
CA ASN A 348 19.20 -9.67 15.77
C ASN A 348 19.81 -8.91 14.58
N ARG A 349 20.80 -9.52 13.90
CA ARG A 349 21.45 -8.88 12.75
C ARG A 349 20.51 -8.65 11.57
N VAL A 350 19.66 -9.62 11.19
CA VAL A 350 18.72 -9.41 10.08
C VAL A 350 17.67 -8.35 10.41
N GLN A 351 17.29 -8.21 11.69
CA GLN A 351 16.38 -7.16 12.14
C GLN A 351 17.03 -5.78 12.08
N GLU A 352 18.30 -5.65 12.49
CA GLU A 352 19.10 -4.43 12.29
C GLU A 352 19.19 -4.07 10.82
N MET A 353 19.48 -5.04 9.95
CA MET A 353 19.52 -4.83 8.49
C MET A 353 18.17 -4.33 7.96
N ALA A 354 17.05 -4.90 8.40
CA ALA A 354 15.72 -4.43 8.01
C ALA A 354 15.43 -3.02 8.54
N ASN A 355 15.96 -2.64 9.72
CA ASN A 355 15.89 -1.28 10.24
C ASN A 355 16.71 -0.30 9.40
N GLU A 356 17.97 -0.64 9.08
CA GLU A 356 18.86 0.14 8.22
C GLU A 356 18.21 0.39 6.85
N GLY A 357 17.52 -0.62 6.31
CA GLY A 357 16.79 -0.54 5.05
C GLY A 357 15.71 0.54 4.99
N LEU A 358 15.16 1.01 6.11
CA LEU A 358 14.21 2.14 6.10
C LEU A 358 14.83 3.45 5.60
N GLY A 359 16.15 3.59 5.74
CA GLY A 359 16.94 4.73 5.27
C GLY A 359 17.36 4.64 3.81
N PHE A 360 17.25 3.45 3.18
CA PHE A 360 17.71 3.25 1.81
C PHE A 360 16.75 3.88 0.79
N PRO A 361 17.19 4.21 -0.44
CA PRO A 361 16.29 4.59 -1.51
C PRO A 361 15.24 3.49 -1.75
N ARG A 362 13.99 3.89 -2.01
CA ARG A 362 12.93 2.94 -2.37
C ARG A 362 13.27 2.27 -3.70
N GLN A 363 13.59 0.99 -3.66
CA GLN A 363 13.74 0.20 -4.87
C GLN A 363 12.38 0.10 -5.57
N HIS A 364 12.40 -0.04 -6.90
CA HIS A 364 11.20 -0.19 -7.72
C HIS A 364 10.22 1.00 -7.69
N ARG A 365 10.71 2.20 -7.38
CA ARG A 365 9.94 3.45 -7.41
C ARG A 365 10.58 4.56 -8.22
N ASP A 366 11.69 4.30 -8.93
CA ASP A 366 12.08 5.20 -10.00
C ASP A 366 11.07 5.05 -11.12
N THR A 367 10.07 5.93 -11.05
CA THR A 367 9.04 6.14 -12.05
C THR A 367 9.20 7.52 -12.66
N LYS A 368 10.42 8.08 -12.70
CA LYS A 368 10.66 9.40 -13.30
C LYS A 368 10.17 9.43 -14.74
N GLU A 369 10.27 8.31 -15.45
CA GLU A 369 9.77 8.14 -16.82
C GLU A 369 8.25 8.33 -16.92
N TYR A 370 7.49 8.11 -15.84
CA TYR A 370 6.07 8.45 -15.81
C TYR A 370 5.85 9.96 -15.84
N GLY A 371 6.80 10.74 -15.34
CA GLY A 371 6.77 12.20 -15.29
C GLY A 371 7.47 12.89 -16.46
N MET A 372 8.27 12.17 -17.25
CA MET A 372 8.96 12.71 -18.42
C MET A 372 7.97 13.12 -19.52
N SER A 373 8.31 14.20 -20.22
CA SER A 373 7.63 14.59 -21.46
C SER A 373 7.93 13.58 -22.58
N VAL A 374 7.09 13.55 -23.61
CA VAL A 374 7.33 12.65 -24.76
C VAL A 374 8.61 13.04 -25.47
N ASP A 375 8.90 14.33 -25.56
CA ASP A 375 10.10 14.86 -26.22
C ASP A 375 11.36 14.42 -25.47
N GLU A 376 11.34 14.38 -24.13
CA GLU A 376 12.43 13.82 -23.31
C GLU A 376 12.60 12.31 -23.48
N LEU A 377 11.50 11.56 -23.66
CA LEU A 377 11.53 10.10 -23.87
C LEU A 377 12.07 9.72 -25.27
N LEU A 378 11.99 10.65 -26.22
CA LEU A 378 12.39 10.44 -27.62
C LEU A 378 13.87 10.76 -27.88
N VAL A 379 14.57 11.43 -26.96
CA VAL A 379 15.99 11.81 -27.14
C VAL A 379 16.83 10.58 -27.49
N GLY A 380 17.43 10.59 -28.68
CA GLY A 380 18.29 9.51 -29.19
C GLY A 380 17.52 8.31 -29.76
N ARG A 381 16.20 8.41 -29.89
CA ARG A 381 15.30 7.40 -30.47
C ARG A 381 14.50 7.95 -31.66
N ASP A 382 14.69 9.22 -32.00
CA ASP A 382 14.04 10.00 -33.05
C ASP A 382 14.95 10.22 -34.28
N ALA A 383 15.86 9.27 -34.54
CA ALA A 383 16.83 9.34 -35.63
C ALA A 383 16.24 9.05 -37.02
N VAL A 384 15.00 9.48 -37.29
CA VAL A 384 14.25 9.18 -38.52
C VAL A 384 15.03 9.58 -39.77
N TYR A 385 15.73 10.72 -39.73
CA TYR A 385 16.55 11.22 -40.84
C TYR A 385 17.73 10.31 -41.18
N SER A 386 18.20 9.47 -40.26
CA SER A 386 19.30 8.53 -40.51
C SER A 386 18.89 7.36 -41.41
N VAL A 387 17.59 7.07 -41.48
CA VAL A 387 17.01 5.96 -42.25
C VAL A 387 16.09 6.45 -43.37
N GLU A 388 16.00 7.75 -43.62
CA GLU A 388 15.22 8.30 -44.72
C GLU A 388 15.81 7.89 -46.08
N GLY A 389 14.95 7.52 -47.04
CA GLY A 389 15.41 7.02 -48.34
C GLY A 389 15.99 5.60 -48.35
N THR A 390 15.99 4.92 -47.20
CA THR A 390 16.38 3.50 -47.11
C THR A 390 15.19 2.57 -47.28
N SER A 391 15.46 1.29 -47.52
CA SER A 391 14.42 0.24 -47.57
C SER A 391 13.86 -0.17 -46.20
N THR A 392 14.21 0.58 -45.14
CA THR A 392 13.70 0.38 -43.77
C THR A 392 12.19 0.43 -43.74
N ARG A 393 11.58 -0.52 -43.03
CA ARG A 393 10.13 -0.62 -42.95
C ARG A 393 9.61 0.42 -41.98
N ARG A 394 8.58 1.14 -42.41
CA ARG A 394 7.86 2.10 -41.58
C ARG A 394 6.47 1.56 -41.31
N VAL A 395 6.09 1.60 -40.03
CA VAL A 395 4.72 1.39 -39.60
C VAL A 395 4.11 2.73 -39.19
N ARG A 396 2.90 3.01 -39.66
CA ARG A 396 2.15 4.22 -39.34
C ARG A 396 1.00 3.87 -38.42
N ILE A 397 0.99 4.42 -37.21
CA ILE A 397 -0.01 4.19 -36.17
C ILE A 397 -0.66 5.52 -35.81
N PHE A 398 -1.84 5.81 -36.37
CA PHE A 398 -2.49 7.09 -36.15
C PHE A 398 -3.76 6.98 -35.29
N LYS A 399 -3.98 7.98 -34.43
CA LYS A 399 -5.26 8.17 -33.76
C LYS A 399 -6.29 8.69 -34.76
N ALA A 400 -7.55 8.30 -34.59
CA ALA A 400 -8.64 8.85 -35.39
C ALA A 400 -8.75 10.37 -35.16
N SER A 401 -8.72 11.13 -36.26
CA SER A 401 -9.00 12.56 -36.34
C SER A 401 -10.05 12.80 -37.44
N THR A 402 -10.45 14.07 -37.61
CA THR A 402 -11.31 14.50 -38.73
C THR A 402 -10.68 14.20 -40.09
N VAL A 403 -9.35 14.17 -40.14
CA VAL A 403 -8.54 14.04 -41.37
C VAL A 403 -8.05 12.60 -41.59
N CYS A 404 -7.71 11.87 -40.51
CA CYS A 404 -7.17 10.52 -40.60
C CYS A 404 -7.99 9.53 -39.76
N LYS A 405 -8.49 8.44 -40.35
CA LYS A 405 -9.10 7.36 -39.55
C LYS A 405 -8.01 6.60 -38.79
N SER A 406 -8.34 6.10 -37.61
CA SER A 406 -7.41 5.22 -36.88
C SER A 406 -7.06 3.99 -37.71
N GLY A 407 -5.81 3.55 -37.58
CA GLY A 407 -5.31 2.35 -38.24
C GLY A 407 -3.80 2.19 -38.11
N VAL A 408 -3.36 0.99 -38.47
CA VAL A 408 -1.95 0.64 -38.62
C VAL A 408 -1.70 0.32 -40.09
N MET A 409 -0.65 0.89 -40.66
CA MET A 409 -0.23 0.66 -42.04
C MET A 409 1.27 0.41 -42.09
N TRP A 410 1.70 -0.41 -43.05
CA TRP A 410 3.11 -0.63 -43.35
C TRP A 410 3.45 0.00 -44.70
N ASP A 411 4.60 0.67 -44.76
CA ASP A 411 5.25 1.16 -45.97
C ASP A 411 6.78 1.13 -45.78
N ARG A 412 7.52 1.75 -46.71
CA ARG A 412 8.99 1.85 -46.65
C ARG A 412 9.42 3.32 -46.57
N MET A 413 10.59 3.58 -46.01
CA MET A 413 11.16 4.92 -45.89
C MET A 413 11.61 5.53 -47.23
N ASP A 414 11.86 4.70 -48.24
CA ASP A 414 12.16 5.08 -49.63
C ASP A 414 10.90 5.31 -50.50
N ASP A 415 9.70 5.24 -49.89
CA ASP A 415 8.39 5.32 -50.55
C ASP A 415 8.16 4.25 -51.65
N VAL A 416 9.03 3.23 -51.75
CA VAL A 416 8.83 2.08 -52.64
C VAL A 416 7.71 1.22 -52.07
N PRO A 417 6.72 0.80 -52.90
CA PRO A 417 5.65 -0.06 -52.43
C PRO A 417 6.19 -1.37 -51.87
N LEU A 418 5.62 -1.81 -50.74
CA LEU A 418 5.85 -3.16 -50.21
C LEU A 418 5.56 -4.24 -51.26
N GLU A 419 6.32 -5.32 -51.20
CA GLU A 419 6.13 -6.47 -52.07
C GLU A 419 4.81 -7.19 -51.75
N GLU A 420 4.26 -7.94 -52.70
CA GLU A 420 2.92 -8.54 -52.55
C GLU A 420 2.82 -9.49 -51.34
N GLY A 421 3.90 -10.21 -51.04
CA GLY A 421 4.03 -11.04 -49.84
C GLY A 421 4.01 -10.23 -48.54
N GLU A 422 4.77 -9.13 -48.48
CA GLU A 422 4.80 -8.21 -47.35
C GLU A 422 3.44 -7.54 -47.13
N VAL A 423 2.77 -7.09 -48.21
CA VAL A 423 1.43 -6.49 -48.14
C VAL A 423 0.40 -7.47 -47.59
N LYS A 424 0.48 -8.76 -47.98
CA LYS A 424 -0.42 -9.79 -47.48
C LYS A 424 -0.19 -10.04 -45.99
N ALA A 425 1.07 -10.23 -45.58
CA ALA A 425 1.43 -10.51 -44.20
C ALA A 425 1.11 -9.32 -43.27
N ALA A 426 1.37 -8.09 -43.72
CA ALA A 426 0.96 -6.86 -43.04
C ALA A 426 -0.57 -6.75 -42.95
N GLY A 427 -1.30 -7.12 -44.00
CA GLY A 427 -2.76 -7.10 -44.02
C GLY A 427 -3.39 -8.07 -43.00
N GLU A 428 -2.84 -9.29 -42.89
CA GLU A 428 -3.27 -10.32 -41.93
C GLU A 428 -2.98 -9.90 -40.48
N CYS A 429 -1.82 -9.27 -40.25
CA CYS A 429 -1.46 -8.73 -38.93
C CYS A 429 -2.43 -7.62 -38.46
N MET A 430 -3.10 -6.94 -39.41
CA MET A 430 -3.87 -5.73 -39.15
C MET A 430 -5.40 -5.90 -39.21
N GLU A 431 -5.90 -7.13 -39.10
CA GLU A 431 -7.35 -7.37 -38.94
C GLU A 431 -7.85 -6.90 -37.55
N ASP A 432 -8.86 -6.02 -37.55
CA ASP A 432 -9.56 -5.46 -36.36
C ASP A 432 -8.75 -4.55 -35.40
N VAL A 433 -7.64 -3.98 -35.87
CA VAL A 433 -6.74 -3.13 -35.05
C VAL A 433 -7.41 -1.88 -34.45
N ASN A 434 -8.49 -1.38 -35.05
CA ASN A 434 -9.18 -0.18 -34.57
C ASN A 434 -9.93 -0.37 -33.24
N ARG A 435 -10.03 -1.61 -32.74
CA ARG A 435 -10.63 -1.93 -31.43
C ARG A 435 -9.61 -2.34 -30.39
N ARG A 436 -8.32 -2.32 -30.73
CA ARG A 436 -7.25 -2.88 -29.92
C ARG A 436 -6.63 -1.85 -28.97
N THR A 437 -6.12 -2.31 -27.83
CA THR A 437 -5.38 -1.46 -26.87
C THR A 437 -3.98 -1.10 -27.40
N PRO A 438 -3.31 -0.06 -26.88
CA PRO A 438 -1.91 0.25 -27.26
C PRO A 438 -0.96 -0.95 -27.17
N ALA A 439 -1.10 -1.79 -26.13
CA ALA A 439 -0.30 -3.00 -25.95
C ALA A 439 -0.52 -4.00 -27.10
N GLU A 440 -1.78 -4.26 -27.46
CA GLU A 440 -2.13 -5.19 -28.54
C GLU A 440 -1.62 -4.71 -29.90
N ILE A 441 -1.71 -3.41 -30.15
CA ILE A 441 -1.22 -2.78 -31.38
C ILE A 441 0.30 -2.97 -31.47
N MET A 442 1.03 -2.56 -30.42
CA MET A 442 2.49 -2.67 -30.38
C MET A 442 2.94 -4.12 -30.48
N HIS A 443 2.31 -5.03 -29.73
CA HIS A 443 2.60 -6.46 -29.79
C HIS A 443 2.42 -7.02 -31.20
N SER A 444 1.30 -6.70 -31.87
CA SER A 444 1.04 -7.20 -33.22
C SER A 444 2.07 -6.70 -34.24
N VAL A 445 2.44 -5.41 -34.14
CA VAL A 445 3.47 -4.80 -34.99
C VAL A 445 4.82 -5.47 -34.78
N MET A 446 5.26 -5.60 -33.53
CA MET A 446 6.56 -6.18 -33.20
C MET A 446 6.65 -7.67 -33.56
N GLU A 447 5.58 -8.45 -33.32
CA GLU A 447 5.50 -9.86 -33.72
C GLU A 447 5.52 -10.03 -35.25
N HIS A 448 4.94 -9.09 -35.99
CA HIS A 448 5.06 -9.11 -37.44
C HIS A 448 6.49 -8.82 -37.89
N ALA A 449 7.13 -7.81 -37.31
CA ALA A 449 8.52 -7.48 -37.62
C ALA A 449 9.48 -8.65 -37.32
N ASP A 450 9.33 -9.31 -36.16
CA ASP A 450 10.12 -10.48 -35.76
C ASP A 450 9.93 -11.65 -36.74
N ARG A 451 8.68 -11.95 -37.12
CA ARG A 451 8.39 -13.00 -38.11
C ARG A 451 8.97 -12.71 -39.50
N MET A 452 9.10 -11.44 -39.85
CA MET A 452 9.70 -11.01 -41.12
C MET A 452 11.23 -10.86 -41.03
N GLY A 453 11.82 -11.02 -39.84
CA GLY A 453 13.25 -10.91 -39.62
C GLY A 453 13.78 -9.47 -39.74
N PHE A 454 12.98 -8.47 -39.34
CA PHE A 454 13.44 -7.09 -39.35
C PHE A 454 14.39 -6.82 -38.18
N GLU A 455 15.54 -6.24 -38.47
CA GLU A 455 16.51 -5.80 -37.46
C GLU A 455 16.14 -4.41 -36.91
N ASP A 456 15.53 -3.56 -37.74
CA ASP A 456 15.05 -2.24 -37.40
C ASP A 456 13.65 -1.96 -37.97
N MET A 457 12.95 -0.97 -37.40
CA MET A 457 11.73 -0.42 -37.97
C MET A 457 11.51 1.02 -37.53
N VAL A 458 10.80 1.79 -38.36
CA VAL A 458 10.30 3.13 -38.00
C VAL A 458 8.84 3.03 -37.56
N ILE A 459 8.50 3.50 -36.36
CA ILE A 459 7.11 3.70 -35.93
C ILE A 459 6.75 5.18 -36.04
N ARG A 460 5.99 5.51 -37.09
CA ARG A 460 5.40 6.84 -37.28
C ARG A 460 4.05 6.94 -36.59
N THR A 461 3.87 7.93 -35.72
CA THR A 461 2.61 8.12 -34.98
C THR A 461 2.34 9.59 -34.68
N ASN A 462 1.07 9.97 -34.54
CA ASN A 462 0.66 11.27 -34.00
C ASN A 462 0.16 11.15 -32.55
N ASN A 463 0.29 9.97 -31.95
CA ASN A 463 -0.29 9.66 -30.65
C ASN A 463 0.77 9.73 -29.55
N ARG A 464 0.99 10.92 -28.99
CA ARG A 464 1.87 11.15 -27.83
C ARG A 464 1.58 10.20 -26.66
N TYR A 465 0.32 9.83 -26.44
CA TYR A 465 -0.06 8.88 -25.38
C TYR A 465 0.41 7.44 -25.68
N PHE A 466 0.41 7.03 -26.95
CA PHE A 466 0.95 5.74 -27.38
C PHE A 466 2.46 5.67 -27.11
N VAL A 467 3.21 6.70 -27.55
CA VAL A 467 4.65 6.80 -27.30
C VAL A 467 4.96 6.77 -25.81
N ARG A 468 4.26 7.57 -25.00
CA ARG A 468 4.44 7.60 -23.55
C ARG A 468 4.19 6.25 -22.87
N ASN A 469 3.15 5.53 -23.29
CA ASN A 469 2.88 4.20 -22.72
C ASN A 469 3.98 3.19 -23.07
N VAL A 470 4.49 3.23 -24.30
CA VAL A 470 5.51 2.27 -24.74
C VAL A 470 6.87 2.63 -24.15
N LEU A 471 7.35 3.87 -24.35
CA LEU A 471 8.69 4.26 -23.90
C LEU A 471 8.76 4.56 -22.40
N GLY A 472 7.72 5.17 -21.83
CA GLY A 472 7.72 5.60 -20.44
C GLY A 472 7.35 4.50 -19.45
N PHE A 473 6.50 3.54 -19.85
CA PHE A 473 6.00 2.53 -18.91
C PHE A 473 6.69 1.17 -19.01
N LEU A 474 7.16 0.77 -20.20
CA LEU A 474 7.70 -0.56 -20.42
C LEU A 474 8.93 -0.85 -19.56
N GLU A 475 9.91 0.05 -19.55
CA GLU A 475 11.13 -0.07 -18.72
C GLU A 475 10.81 -0.09 -17.23
N VAL A 476 9.90 0.79 -16.80
CA VAL A 476 9.48 0.86 -15.40
C VAL A 476 8.79 -0.44 -14.97
N TRP A 477 7.92 -1.00 -15.83
CA TRP A 477 7.26 -2.27 -15.53
C TRP A 477 8.23 -3.43 -15.52
N HIS A 478 9.19 -3.49 -16.45
CA HIS A 478 10.23 -4.51 -16.44
C HIS A 478 11.05 -4.45 -15.15
N ARG A 479 11.56 -3.26 -14.77
CA ARG A 479 12.31 -3.06 -13.51
C ARG A 479 11.51 -3.40 -12.26
N ASN A 480 10.18 -3.39 -12.34
CA ASN A 480 9.28 -3.67 -11.22
C ASN A 480 8.67 -5.08 -11.33
N ASP A 481 9.34 -6.04 -11.96
CA ASP A 481 8.88 -7.43 -12.11
C ASP A 481 7.44 -7.53 -12.66
N TRP A 482 7.05 -6.58 -13.51
CA TRP A 482 5.74 -6.49 -14.13
C TRP A 482 4.58 -6.42 -13.12
N VAL A 483 4.83 -5.88 -11.92
CA VAL A 483 3.80 -5.65 -10.90
C VAL A 483 3.53 -4.17 -10.68
N ASN A 484 2.29 -3.87 -10.34
CA ASN A 484 1.90 -2.53 -9.90
C ASN A 484 2.21 -2.32 -8.41
N ALA A 485 1.96 -1.11 -7.90
CA ALA A 485 2.18 -0.77 -6.50
C ALA A 485 1.40 -1.66 -5.50
N ARG A 486 0.31 -2.31 -5.94
CA ARG A 486 -0.46 -3.28 -5.14
C ARG A 486 0.07 -4.71 -5.26
N TRP A 487 1.22 -4.91 -5.90
CA TRP A 487 1.82 -6.21 -6.18
C TRP A 487 0.99 -7.13 -7.08
N ALA A 488 -0.04 -6.57 -7.72
CA ALA A 488 -0.83 -7.26 -8.73
C ALA A 488 -0.15 -7.17 -10.10
N PRO A 489 -0.33 -8.15 -10.99
CA PRO A 489 0.18 -8.09 -12.35
C PRO A 489 -0.24 -6.80 -13.05
N THR A 490 0.66 -6.23 -13.86
CA THR A 490 0.32 -5.13 -14.77
C THR A 490 -0.76 -5.59 -15.75
N ILE A 491 -1.66 -4.67 -16.13
CA ILE A 491 -2.70 -4.97 -17.12
C ILE A 491 -2.03 -5.40 -18.42
N GLN A 492 -2.47 -6.53 -18.99
CA GLN A 492 -1.89 -7.10 -20.22
C GLN A 492 -0.38 -7.42 -20.09
N GLN A 493 0.04 -7.85 -18.89
CA GLN A 493 1.43 -8.20 -18.54
C GLN A 493 2.12 -9.05 -19.61
N GLU A 494 1.46 -10.09 -20.14
CA GLU A 494 2.07 -11.01 -21.10
C GLU A 494 2.41 -10.33 -22.43
N TRP A 495 1.58 -9.39 -22.92
CA TRP A 495 1.92 -8.63 -24.12
C TRP A 495 3.09 -7.69 -23.88
N TRP A 496 3.16 -7.05 -22.71
CA TRP A 496 4.26 -6.14 -22.40
C TRP A 496 5.58 -6.86 -22.21
N LYS A 497 5.60 -8.03 -21.54
CA LYS A 497 6.78 -8.90 -21.48
C LYS A 497 7.29 -9.24 -22.88
N ARG A 498 6.37 -9.67 -23.73
CA ARG A 498 6.71 -10.06 -25.11
C ARG A 498 7.21 -8.88 -25.94
N ILE A 499 6.57 -7.71 -25.83
CA ILE A 499 7.04 -6.46 -26.46
C ILE A 499 8.45 -6.13 -25.98
N TYR A 500 8.74 -6.24 -24.69
CA TYR A 500 10.07 -5.96 -24.14
C TYR A 500 11.14 -6.89 -24.74
N GLU A 501 10.89 -8.20 -24.77
CA GLU A 501 11.77 -9.18 -25.44
C GLU A 501 12.01 -8.83 -26.91
N LEU A 502 10.97 -8.37 -27.62
CA LEU A 502 11.06 -7.97 -29.02
C LEU A 502 11.88 -6.69 -29.20
N THR A 503 11.73 -5.70 -28.29
CA THR A 503 12.52 -4.46 -28.33
C THR A 503 14.01 -4.65 -28.02
N GLN A 504 14.40 -5.78 -27.41
CA GLN A 504 15.83 -6.13 -27.25
C GLN A 504 16.45 -6.70 -28.54
N ARG A 505 15.61 -7.11 -29.51
CA ARG A 505 16.05 -7.76 -30.77
C ARG A 505 15.83 -6.88 -31.99
N ILE A 506 14.83 -6.00 -31.95
CA ILE A 506 14.46 -5.12 -33.05
C ILE A 506 14.61 -3.68 -32.60
N GLU A 507 15.42 -2.92 -33.32
CA GLU A 507 15.58 -1.49 -33.09
C GLU A 507 14.33 -0.73 -33.54
N VAL A 508 13.75 0.07 -32.63
CA VAL A 508 12.54 0.85 -32.91
C VAL A 508 12.88 2.33 -32.95
N ILE A 509 12.83 2.90 -34.14
CA ILE A 509 13.00 4.34 -34.39
C ILE A 509 11.62 4.99 -34.33
N TRP A 510 11.48 6.05 -33.54
CA TRP A 510 10.21 6.73 -33.35
C TRP A 510 10.11 7.99 -34.20
N ASP A 511 9.02 8.11 -34.94
CA ASP A 511 8.70 9.26 -35.76
C ASP A 511 7.38 9.88 -35.26
N LEU A 512 7.49 10.79 -34.28
CA LEU A 512 6.34 11.50 -33.73
C LEU A 512 6.01 12.70 -34.61
N VAL A 513 4.84 12.68 -35.24
CA VAL A 513 4.41 13.75 -36.15
C VAL A 513 3.26 14.53 -35.51
N GLU A 514 3.40 15.85 -35.41
CA GLU A 514 2.37 16.73 -34.84
C GLU A 514 1.25 17.05 -35.84
N GLU A 515 1.61 17.25 -37.11
CA GLU A 515 0.68 17.51 -38.22
C GLU A 515 0.81 16.38 -39.25
N VAL A 516 -0.29 15.66 -39.48
CA VAL A 516 -0.34 14.61 -40.52
C VAL A 516 -0.32 15.32 -41.87
N ASP A 517 0.67 15.04 -42.73
CA ASP A 517 0.73 15.57 -44.09
C ASP A 517 -0.50 15.07 -44.88
N GLU A 518 -1.53 15.92 -44.92
CA GLU A 518 -2.91 15.58 -45.29
C GLU A 518 -2.99 14.95 -46.68
N VAL A 519 -2.13 15.39 -47.59
CA VAL A 519 -2.18 15.00 -49.01
C VAL A 519 -1.51 13.65 -49.22
N LYS A 520 -0.28 13.44 -48.73
CA LYS A 520 0.45 12.18 -48.97
C LYS A 520 -0.19 11.01 -48.23
N ASP A 521 -0.64 11.23 -47.00
CA ASP A 521 -1.14 10.17 -46.13
C ASP A 521 -2.57 9.76 -46.49
N GLU A 522 -3.43 10.71 -46.89
CA GLU A 522 -4.78 10.41 -47.37
C GLU A 522 -4.76 9.74 -48.76
N ILE A 523 -3.87 10.16 -49.67
CA ILE A 523 -3.67 9.49 -50.96
C ILE A 523 -3.24 8.03 -50.76
N TYR A 524 -2.37 7.76 -49.80
CA TYR A 524 -1.94 6.38 -49.51
C TYR A 524 -3.06 5.56 -48.86
N LEU A 525 -3.73 6.11 -47.83
CA LEU A 525 -4.87 5.49 -47.16
C LEU A 525 -6.02 5.16 -48.13
N SER A 526 -6.33 6.07 -49.05
CA SER A 526 -7.38 5.87 -50.06
C SER A 526 -7.00 4.76 -51.05
N LYS A 527 -5.75 4.71 -51.53
CA LYS A 527 -5.23 3.61 -52.36
C LYS A 527 -5.28 2.26 -51.64
N TYR A 528 -4.85 2.20 -50.38
CA TYR A 528 -4.91 0.98 -49.57
C TYR A 528 -6.35 0.48 -49.37
N ARG A 529 -7.28 1.38 -49.03
CA ARG A 529 -8.71 1.06 -48.89
C ARG A 529 -9.31 0.53 -50.19
N ARG A 530 -8.98 1.15 -51.32
CA ARG A 530 -9.42 0.70 -52.65
C ARG A 530 -8.94 -0.73 -52.92
N ARG A 531 -7.66 -1.03 -52.67
CA ARG A 531 -7.11 -2.39 -52.80
C ARG A 531 -7.82 -3.40 -51.87
N LYS A 532 -8.10 -3.02 -50.62
CA LYS A 532 -8.84 -3.88 -49.67
C LYS A 532 -10.29 -4.11 -50.09
N TYR A 533 -10.97 -3.09 -50.60
CA TYR A 533 -12.32 -3.20 -51.15
C TYR A 533 -12.35 -4.11 -52.38
N GLU A 534 -11.38 -3.95 -53.30
CA GLU A 534 -11.23 -4.80 -54.48
C GLU A 534 -10.93 -6.25 -54.11
N LYS A 535 -10.06 -6.49 -53.11
CA LYS A 535 -9.83 -7.84 -52.55
C LYS A 535 -11.11 -8.44 -51.95
N ARG A 536 -11.89 -7.67 -51.18
CA ARG A 536 -13.19 -8.12 -50.64
C ARG A 536 -14.25 -8.38 -51.72
N LYS A 537 -14.24 -7.59 -52.79
CA LYS A 537 -15.13 -7.79 -53.96
C LYS A 537 -14.75 -9.06 -54.72
N LYS A 538 -13.45 -9.33 -54.89
CA LYS A 538 -12.92 -10.57 -55.51
C LYS A 538 -13.14 -11.81 -54.64
N ALA A 539 -13.05 -11.70 -53.32
CA ALA A 539 -13.25 -12.83 -52.40
C ALA A 539 -14.73 -13.26 -52.24
N GLY A 540 -15.68 -12.52 -52.84
CA GLY A 540 -17.10 -12.76 -52.67
C GLY A 540 -17.61 -12.35 -51.28
N ARG A 541 -18.84 -11.83 -51.20
CA ARG A 541 -19.48 -11.61 -49.88
C ARG A 541 -19.67 -12.97 -49.21
N PRO A 542 -19.27 -13.16 -47.92
CA PRO A 542 -19.68 -14.33 -47.18
C PRO A 542 -21.21 -14.40 -47.22
N LYS A 543 -21.76 -15.51 -47.72
CA LYS A 543 -23.20 -15.73 -47.76
C LYS A 543 -23.71 -15.55 -46.33
N LYS A 544 -24.61 -14.57 -46.15
CA LYS A 544 -25.30 -14.32 -44.90
C LYS A 544 -25.95 -15.65 -44.52
N LYS A 545 -25.56 -16.27 -43.40
CA LYS A 545 -26.24 -17.47 -42.89
C LYS A 545 -27.72 -17.11 -42.80
N GLU A 546 -28.54 -17.75 -43.64
CA GLU A 546 -29.99 -17.68 -43.52
C GLU A 546 -30.32 -18.12 -42.09
N LYS A 547 -30.96 -17.21 -41.34
CA LYS A 547 -31.55 -17.57 -40.05
C LYS A 547 -32.63 -18.59 -40.37
N GLY A 548 -32.36 -19.87 -40.06
CA GLY A 548 -33.38 -20.90 -40.10
C GLY A 548 -34.57 -20.46 -39.26
N LEU A 549 -35.75 -20.50 -39.86
CA LEU A 549 -37.01 -20.40 -39.15
C LEU A 549 -37.06 -21.50 -38.07
N PRO A 550 -37.56 -21.20 -36.86
CA PRO A 550 -37.68 -22.21 -35.82
C PRO A 550 -38.65 -23.31 -36.28
N PRO A 551 -38.40 -24.57 -35.91
CA PRO A 551 -39.29 -25.67 -36.26
C PRO A 551 -40.65 -25.45 -35.60
N THR A 552 -41.70 -25.55 -36.41
CA THR A 552 -43.08 -25.70 -35.94
C THR A 552 -43.18 -27.00 -35.15
N VAL A 553 -43.70 -26.89 -33.93
CA VAL A 553 -44.00 -28.00 -33.04
C VAL A 553 -45.35 -28.58 -33.48
N ASP A 554 -45.34 -29.84 -33.91
CA ASP A 554 -46.53 -30.71 -33.94
C ASP A 554 -46.63 -31.48 -32.62
#